data_AF-A0A543HHD8-F1
#
_entry.id   AF-A0A543HHD8-F1
#
_cell.length_a   1.000
_cell.length_b   1.000
_cell.length_c   1.000
_cell.angle_alpha   90.00
_cell.angle_beta   90.00
_cell.angle_gamma   90.00
#
_symmetry.space_group_name_H-M   'P 1'
#
loop_
_entity.id
_entity.type
_entity.pdbx_description
1 polymer ?
#
loop_
_entity_poly.entity_id
_entity_poly.type
_entity_poly.pdbx_seq_one_letter_code
_entity_poly.pdbx_strand_id
1 'polypeptide(L)'
;MSKRRVAAEAEVVQAEVEAVEVEAVEVTEAKAEVAEVAEAEVEEAGVVQATALDEHPSTTGHGAPAEDACSVQWDHDGTSAYGTAAGAAFFVIVEQSGPWGRDAARESHLDPLLGAELDARTSRAGGRFMLVRRPGGHPAQDGPRRVLLAHAGAAPDLEPWLLEAEVADPGELLGLDWGALARGSRALVAASLPGAHDAEPTLLVCTNGRRDVCCAVRGRPLAAAAARVAPGRVWEVSHTGGHRFAPTAVLLPWGQTYARLDEQGVAWVLEASRTGHTPAELLGPLHDRGRSPLAPAAQCAESHVRAQLGETHLASLRASTPTPSSDGADVVVGHTDGRSWRVHVVRVPTARVRPESCGKKGIEVLEHQATLVTPL
;
A
#
# COMPACT_ATOMS: atom_id res chain seq x y z
N MET A 1 65.37 39.52 8.28
CA MET A 1 63.93 39.30 8.07
C MET A 1 63.26 39.40 9.43
N SER A 2 62.43 40.42 9.59
CA SER A 2 62.20 41.10 10.87
C SER A 2 61.10 40.44 11.71
N LYS A 3 61.31 40.36 13.03
CA LYS A 3 60.32 39.95 14.05
C LYS A 3 58.95 40.62 13.89
N ARG A 4 58.89 41.79 13.23
CA ARG A 4 57.65 42.50 12.90
C ARG A 4 56.74 41.77 11.91
N ARG A 5 57.29 40.95 11.00
CA ARG A 5 56.49 40.24 9.98
C ARG A 5 55.80 39.00 10.57
N VAL A 6 56.48 38.31 11.49
CA VAL A 6 55.92 37.17 12.23
C VAL A 6 54.83 37.62 13.21
N ALA A 7 54.98 38.80 13.83
CA ALA A 7 53.95 39.37 14.69
C ALA A 7 52.68 39.74 13.90
N ALA A 8 52.84 40.34 12.71
CA ALA A 8 51.70 40.69 11.85
C ALA A 8 50.98 39.45 11.28
N GLU A 9 51.71 38.38 10.92
CA GLU A 9 51.10 37.12 10.47
C GLU A 9 50.35 36.40 11.60
N ALA A 10 50.84 36.48 12.86
CA ALA A 10 50.14 35.91 14.01
C ALA A 10 48.84 36.67 14.35
N GLU A 11 48.83 37.99 14.19
CA GLU A 11 47.66 38.84 14.45
C GLU A 11 46.54 38.61 13.42
N VAL A 12 46.91 38.34 12.16
CA VAL A 12 45.96 37.97 11.09
C VAL A 12 45.35 36.59 11.33
N VAL A 13 46.17 35.59 11.70
CA VAL A 13 45.69 34.24 12.00
C VAL A 13 44.75 34.25 13.22
N GLN A 14 45.05 35.06 14.24
CA GLN A 14 44.18 35.17 15.41
C GLN A 14 42.83 35.82 15.06
N ALA A 15 42.82 36.82 14.18
CA ALA A 15 41.58 37.43 13.69
C ALA A 15 40.74 36.47 12.82
N GLU A 16 41.38 35.60 12.02
CA GLU A 16 40.68 34.56 11.24
C GLU A 16 40.08 33.47 12.14
N VAL A 17 40.77 33.07 13.22
CA VAL A 17 40.24 32.10 14.19
C VAL A 17 39.06 32.68 14.96
N GLU A 18 39.15 33.93 15.42
CA GLU A 18 38.02 34.61 16.08
C GLU A 18 36.81 34.75 15.15
N ALA A 19 37.01 35.02 13.85
CA ALA A 19 35.92 35.08 12.88
C ALA A 19 35.23 33.73 12.67
N VAL A 20 35.99 32.64 12.61
CA VAL A 20 35.44 31.27 12.48
C VAL A 20 34.70 30.83 13.73
N GLU A 21 35.18 31.22 14.92
CA GLU A 21 34.48 30.95 16.18
C GLU A 21 33.15 31.72 16.28
N VAL A 22 33.11 32.99 15.84
CA VAL A 22 31.86 33.77 15.79
C VAL A 22 30.87 33.17 14.79
N GLU A 23 31.32 32.78 13.60
CA GLU A 23 30.46 32.15 12.59
C GLU A 23 29.95 30.77 13.06
N ALA A 24 30.76 30.00 13.80
CA ALA A 24 30.34 28.74 14.40
C ALA A 24 29.28 28.95 15.50
N VAL A 25 29.41 29.99 16.32
CA VAL A 25 28.42 30.35 17.35
C VAL A 25 27.10 30.80 16.72
N GLU A 26 27.14 31.66 15.70
CA GLU A 26 25.95 32.11 14.96
C GLU A 26 25.22 30.93 14.29
N VAL A 27 25.96 29.97 13.71
CA VAL A 27 25.39 28.75 13.12
C VAL A 27 24.78 27.83 14.18
N THR A 28 25.34 27.78 15.40
CA THR A 28 24.74 27.00 16.49
C THR A 28 23.50 27.66 17.06
N GLU A 29 23.45 28.98 17.19
CA GLU A 29 22.26 29.72 17.64
C GLU A 29 21.14 29.64 16.60
N ALA A 30 21.46 29.79 15.31
CA ALA A 30 20.49 29.61 14.23
C ALA A 30 19.94 28.17 14.16
N LYS A 31 20.77 27.16 14.45
CA LYS A 31 20.30 25.76 14.55
C LYS A 31 19.42 25.51 15.77
N ALA A 32 19.68 26.20 16.88
CA ALA A 32 18.85 26.12 18.08
C ALA A 32 17.48 26.78 17.85
N GLU A 33 17.43 27.97 17.23
CA GLU A 33 16.15 28.62 16.86
C GLU A 33 15.35 27.79 15.86
N VAL A 34 15.99 27.20 14.83
CA VAL A 34 15.29 26.32 13.87
C VAL A 34 14.78 25.04 14.55
N ALA A 35 15.50 24.51 15.54
CA ALA A 35 15.05 23.35 16.32
C ALA A 35 13.87 23.71 17.25
N GLU A 36 13.89 24.89 17.87
CA GLU A 36 12.82 25.36 18.76
C GLU A 36 11.54 25.72 17.98
N VAL A 37 11.68 26.29 16.78
CA VAL A 37 10.55 26.51 15.86
C VAL A 37 10.02 25.19 15.32
N ALA A 38 10.87 24.21 15.01
CA ALA A 38 10.44 22.88 14.59
C ALA A 38 9.76 22.10 15.73
N GLU A 39 10.24 22.21 16.98
CA GLU A 39 9.59 21.62 18.15
C GLU A 39 8.25 22.30 18.44
N ALA A 40 8.15 23.62 18.30
CA ALA A 40 6.90 24.36 18.43
C ALA A 40 5.90 24.07 17.31
N GLU A 41 6.34 23.88 16.06
CA GLU A 41 5.48 23.45 14.95
C GLU A 41 5.04 21.98 15.10
N VAL A 42 5.85 21.11 15.72
CA VAL A 42 5.48 19.73 16.08
C VAL A 42 4.52 19.69 17.27
N GLU A 43 4.66 20.60 18.24
CA GLU A 43 3.71 20.77 19.34
C GLU A 43 2.37 21.37 18.85
N GLU A 44 2.39 22.39 17.99
CA GLU A 44 1.16 22.93 17.38
C GLU A 44 0.50 21.90 16.46
N ALA A 45 1.25 21.14 15.65
CA ALA A 45 0.72 20.03 14.84
C ALA A 45 0.20 18.86 15.70
N GLY A 46 0.78 18.65 16.89
CA GLY A 46 0.29 17.68 17.88
C GLY A 46 -0.97 18.16 18.64
N VAL A 47 -1.27 19.46 18.60
CA VAL A 47 -2.41 20.09 19.27
C VAL A 47 -3.56 20.41 18.30
N VAL A 48 -3.38 20.26 16.99
CA VAL A 48 -4.49 20.25 16.01
C VAL A 48 -5.33 18.96 16.16
N GLN A 49 -6.18 18.98 17.19
CA GLN A 49 -7.39 18.19 17.39
C GLN A 49 -7.26 16.66 17.35
N ALA A 50 -6.78 16.12 18.47
CA ALA A 50 -7.20 14.83 19.02
C ALA A 50 -8.70 14.78 19.42
N THR A 51 -9.56 15.66 18.87
CA THR A 51 -10.98 15.81 19.25
C THR A 51 -11.95 15.51 18.10
N ALA A 52 -11.48 14.86 17.02
CA ALA A 52 -12.30 14.43 15.89
C ALA A 52 -11.98 13.00 15.39
N LEU A 53 -11.40 12.14 16.24
CA LEU A 53 -11.01 10.76 15.87
C LEU A 53 -12.05 9.68 16.25
N ASP A 54 -13.23 10.06 16.74
CA ASP A 54 -14.25 9.08 17.15
C ASP A 54 -15.00 8.46 15.94
N GLU A 55 -14.93 9.08 14.76
CA GLU A 55 -15.49 8.55 13.52
C GLU A 55 -14.45 8.67 12.38
N HIS A 56 -14.03 7.54 11.81
CA HIS A 56 -13.24 7.55 10.59
C HIS A 56 -14.05 8.26 9.48
N PRO A 57 -13.49 9.18 8.66
CA PRO A 57 -14.27 9.96 7.69
C PRO A 57 -15.04 9.09 6.69
N SER A 58 -14.54 7.88 6.41
CA SER A 58 -15.26 6.90 5.58
C SER A 58 -16.56 6.38 6.21
N THR A 59 -16.79 6.57 7.50
CA THR A 59 -17.98 6.09 8.23
C THR A 59 -18.98 7.19 8.57
N THR A 60 -18.71 8.44 8.18
CA THR A 60 -19.62 9.55 8.45
C THR A 60 -21.00 9.28 7.84
N GLY A 61 -22.04 9.23 8.69
CA GLY A 61 -23.40 8.87 8.29
C GLY A 61 -23.69 7.36 8.17
N HIS A 62 -22.75 6.51 8.57
CA HIS A 62 -22.87 5.06 8.63
C HIS A 62 -22.60 4.54 10.06
N GLY A 63 -22.69 3.23 10.28
CA GLY A 63 -22.34 2.65 11.58
C GLY A 63 -20.85 2.87 11.89
N ALA A 64 -20.53 3.30 13.10
CA ALA A 64 -19.15 3.43 13.57
C ALA A 64 -18.59 2.07 14.01
N PRO A 65 -17.28 1.82 13.85
CA PRO A 65 -16.62 0.68 14.48
C PRO A 65 -16.69 0.81 16.01
N ALA A 66 -16.66 -0.30 16.73
CA ALA A 66 -16.48 -0.25 18.18
C ALA A 66 -15.11 0.38 18.52
N GLU A 67 -15.02 1.10 19.65
CA GLU A 67 -13.77 1.73 20.10
C GLU A 67 -12.61 0.73 20.26
N ASP A 68 -12.94 -0.51 20.67
CA ASP A 68 -11.98 -1.60 20.81
C ASP A 68 -11.72 -2.38 19.50
N ALA A 69 -12.27 -1.93 18.37
CA ALA A 69 -12.02 -2.56 17.08
C ALA A 69 -10.54 -2.43 16.69
N CYS A 70 -9.98 -3.46 16.04
CA CYS A 70 -8.55 -3.47 15.71
C CYS A 70 -8.16 -2.28 14.83
N SER A 71 -8.96 -1.89 13.84
CA SER A 71 -8.64 -0.72 13.01
C SER A 71 -8.58 0.59 13.80
N VAL A 72 -9.50 0.80 14.74
CA VAL A 72 -9.52 1.98 15.61
C VAL A 72 -8.25 2.03 16.47
N GLN A 73 -7.92 0.93 17.14
CA GLN A 73 -6.73 0.87 17.99
C GLN A 73 -5.42 1.14 17.21
N TRP A 74 -5.32 0.63 15.98
CA TRP A 74 -4.13 0.82 15.14
C TRP A 74 -4.10 2.20 14.47
N ASP A 75 -5.23 2.91 14.31
CA ASP A 75 -5.26 4.32 13.87
C ASP A 75 -4.62 5.23 14.90
N HIS A 76 -5.01 5.12 16.17
CA HIS A 76 -4.48 5.95 17.26
C HIS A 76 -2.96 5.83 17.43
N ASP A 77 -2.40 4.69 17.05
CA ASP A 77 -0.99 4.41 17.17
C ASP A 77 -0.13 5.09 16.08
N GLY A 78 -0.73 5.49 14.95
CA GLY A 78 0.02 5.98 13.80
C GLY A 78 0.97 4.93 13.20
N THR A 79 0.70 3.64 13.44
CA THR A 79 1.59 2.55 13.02
C THR A 79 1.83 2.55 11.52
N SER A 80 3.09 2.38 11.13
CA SER A 80 3.50 2.28 9.72
C SER A 80 2.83 1.09 9.02
N ALA A 81 2.29 1.35 7.85
CA ALA A 81 1.66 0.39 6.95
C ALA A 81 2.65 -0.20 5.94
N TYR A 82 3.88 0.33 5.85
CA TYR A 82 4.91 -0.15 4.92
C TYR A 82 5.20 -1.64 5.07
N GLY A 83 5.29 -2.33 3.93
CA GLY A 83 5.64 -3.75 3.91
C GLY A 83 4.54 -4.66 4.45
N THR A 84 3.29 -4.21 4.45
CA THR A 84 2.15 -4.99 4.97
C THR A 84 1.20 -5.43 3.86
N ALA A 85 1.48 -5.12 2.59
CA ALA A 85 0.73 -5.64 1.47
C ALA A 85 0.86 -7.16 1.44
N ALA A 86 -0.26 -7.85 1.24
CA ALA A 86 -0.21 -9.29 1.09
C ALA A 86 0.35 -9.66 -0.30
N GLY A 87 1.23 -10.67 -0.32
CA GLY A 87 1.97 -11.07 -1.51
C GLY A 87 1.08 -11.63 -2.63
N ALA A 88 1.25 -11.13 -3.86
CA ALA A 88 0.64 -11.65 -5.08
C ALA A 88 1.31 -11.05 -6.32
N ALA A 89 1.82 -11.90 -7.23
CA ALA A 89 2.33 -11.45 -8.53
C ALA A 89 1.20 -11.07 -9.50
N PHE A 90 0.07 -11.76 -9.38
CA PHE A 90 -1.13 -11.57 -10.19
C PHE A 90 -2.40 -11.86 -9.39
N PHE A 91 -3.54 -11.49 -9.95
CA PHE A 91 -4.85 -11.62 -9.32
C PHE A 91 -5.82 -12.32 -10.28
N VAL A 92 -6.56 -13.31 -9.77
CA VAL A 92 -7.70 -13.94 -10.45
C VAL A 92 -8.94 -13.59 -9.67
N ILE A 93 -9.82 -12.80 -10.26
CA ILE A 93 -10.92 -12.17 -9.53
C ILE A 93 -12.22 -12.50 -10.22
N VAL A 94 -13.19 -13.01 -9.46
CA VAL A 94 -14.48 -13.45 -10.00
C VAL A 94 -15.61 -12.69 -9.35
N GLU A 95 -16.52 -12.17 -10.15
CA GLU A 95 -17.77 -11.60 -9.65
C GLU A 95 -18.61 -12.70 -9.00
N GLN A 96 -18.86 -12.53 -7.70
CA GLN A 96 -19.70 -13.40 -6.89
C GLN A 96 -20.52 -12.54 -5.93
N SER A 97 -21.73 -12.21 -6.38
CA SER A 97 -22.76 -11.51 -5.58
C SER A 97 -23.16 -12.31 -4.34
N GLY A 98 -23.82 -11.62 -3.41
CA GLY A 98 -24.28 -12.19 -2.15
C GLY A 98 -23.24 -12.12 -1.03
N PRO A 99 -23.52 -12.78 0.11
CA PRO A 99 -22.65 -12.75 1.28
C PRO A 99 -21.38 -13.59 1.06
N TRP A 100 -20.31 -13.19 1.73
CA TRP A 100 -19.09 -13.99 1.86
C TRP A 100 -18.86 -14.33 3.33
N GLY A 101 -18.40 -15.55 3.57
CA GLY A 101 -17.93 -16.03 4.85
C GLY A 101 -16.46 -15.65 5.12
N ARG A 102 -15.87 -16.32 6.11
CA ARG A 102 -14.49 -16.06 6.56
C ARG A 102 -13.47 -16.52 5.51
N ASP A 103 -13.79 -17.60 4.80
CA ASP A 103 -13.10 -18.08 3.62
C ASP A 103 -14.03 -17.93 2.41
N ALA A 104 -13.95 -16.79 1.72
CA ALA A 104 -14.90 -16.45 0.66
C ALA A 104 -14.90 -17.45 -0.51
N ALA A 105 -13.77 -18.11 -0.78
CA ALA A 105 -13.66 -19.09 -1.85
C ALA A 105 -14.55 -20.33 -1.60
N ARG A 106 -14.74 -20.71 -0.32
CA ARG A 106 -15.54 -21.88 0.09
C ARG A 106 -16.89 -21.51 0.70
N GLU A 107 -17.00 -20.29 1.23
CA GLU A 107 -18.15 -19.78 1.97
C GLU A 107 -18.78 -18.60 1.19
N SER A 108 -19.29 -18.87 -0.01
CA SER A 108 -20.08 -17.92 -0.80
C SER A 108 -21.13 -18.69 -1.62
N HIS A 109 -21.80 -18.05 -2.58
CA HIS A 109 -22.64 -18.76 -3.54
C HIS A 109 -21.84 -19.34 -4.73
N LEU A 110 -20.50 -19.27 -4.69
CA LEU A 110 -19.65 -20.04 -5.60
C LEU A 110 -19.66 -21.50 -5.14
N ASP A 111 -19.63 -22.45 -6.07
CA ASP A 111 -19.45 -23.86 -5.71
C ASP A 111 -18.18 -24.02 -4.85
N PRO A 112 -18.27 -24.59 -3.62
CA PRO A 112 -17.15 -24.61 -2.70
C PRO A 112 -15.95 -25.43 -3.19
N LEU A 113 -16.16 -26.47 -4.01
CA LEU A 113 -15.08 -27.29 -4.56
C LEU A 113 -14.36 -26.53 -5.67
N LEU A 114 -15.11 -25.89 -6.56
CA LEU A 114 -14.56 -25.03 -7.60
C LEU A 114 -13.77 -23.86 -7.01
N GLY A 115 -14.35 -23.14 -6.04
CA GLY A 115 -13.68 -22.02 -5.39
C GLY A 115 -12.41 -22.45 -4.66
N ALA A 116 -12.42 -23.60 -3.98
CA ALA A 116 -11.22 -24.18 -3.36
C ALA A 116 -10.13 -24.51 -4.38
N GLU A 117 -10.50 -25.06 -5.55
CA GLU A 117 -9.55 -25.42 -6.60
C GLU A 117 -8.94 -24.19 -7.28
N LEU A 118 -9.76 -23.16 -7.58
CA LEU A 118 -9.30 -21.90 -8.14
C LEU A 118 -8.33 -21.18 -7.19
N ASP A 119 -8.67 -21.12 -5.90
CA ASP A 119 -7.81 -20.57 -4.85
C ASP A 119 -6.47 -21.32 -4.77
N ALA A 120 -6.51 -22.65 -4.79
CA ALA A 120 -5.32 -23.49 -4.74
C ALA A 120 -4.42 -23.34 -5.97
N ARG A 121 -4.98 -23.32 -7.19
CA ARG A 121 -4.20 -23.12 -8.43
C ARG A 121 -3.57 -21.73 -8.47
N THR A 122 -4.35 -20.72 -8.14
CA THR A 122 -3.90 -19.32 -8.14
C THR A 122 -2.76 -19.13 -7.15
N SER A 123 -2.92 -19.62 -5.91
CA SER A 123 -1.88 -19.54 -4.87
C SER A 123 -0.61 -20.29 -5.25
N ARG A 124 -0.73 -21.50 -5.82
CA ARG A 124 0.43 -22.32 -6.24
C ARG A 124 1.24 -21.64 -7.35
N ALA A 125 0.58 -20.88 -8.23
CA ALA A 125 1.21 -20.13 -9.29
C ALA A 125 1.76 -18.76 -8.82
N GLY A 126 1.57 -18.37 -7.55
CA GLY A 126 2.08 -17.12 -6.97
C GLY A 126 1.13 -15.93 -7.08
N GLY A 127 -0.14 -16.16 -7.44
CA GLY A 127 -1.18 -15.15 -7.49
C GLY A 127 -2.11 -15.17 -6.28
N ARG A 128 -3.17 -14.36 -6.35
CA ARG A 128 -4.25 -14.35 -5.35
C ARG A 128 -5.63 -14.47 -5.99
N PHE A 129 -6.43 -15.42 -5.49
CA PHE A 129 -7.83 -15.56 -5.85
C PHE A 129 -8.69 -14.67 -4.96
N MET A 130 -9.63 -13.93 -5.56
CA MET A 130 -10.53 -13.05 -4.83
C MET A 130 -11.92 -13.04 -5.45
N LEU A 131 -12.92 -12.77 -4.64
CA LEU A 131 -14.29 -12.53 -5.10
C LEU A 131 -14.60 -11.04 -5.05
N VAL A 132 -15.31 -10.54 -6.06
CA VAL A 132 -15.82 -9.16 -6.11
C VAL A 132 -17.32 -9.10 -6.28
N ARG A 133 -17.89 -7.96 -5.96
CA ARG A 133 -19.29 -7.61 -6.28
C ARG A 133 -19.44 -6.10 -6.39
N ARG A 134 -20.50 -5.66 -7.06
CA ARG A 134 -20.80 -4.23 -7.15
C ARG A 134 -21.08 -3.63 -5.77
N PRO A 135 -20.56 -2.42 -5.47
CA PRO A 135 -20.93 -1.70 -4.25
C PRO A 135 -22.43 -1.43 -4.17
N GLY A 136 -22.99 -1.52 -2.96
CA GLY A 136 -24.41 -1.26 -2.70
C GLY A 136 -25.24 -2.54 -2.52
N GLY A 137 -26.42 -2.61 -3.12
CA GLY A 137 -27.28 -3.80 -3.02
C GLY A 137 -26.62 -5.01 -3.68
N HIS A 138 -26.72 -6.19 -3.05
CA HIS A 138 -26.13 -7.44 -3.57
C HIS A 138 -27.23 -8.48 -3.89
N PRO A 139 -28.18 -8.18 -4.79
CA PRO A 139 -29.15 -9.18 -5.21
C PRO A 139 -28.41 -10.38 -5.80
N ALA A 140 -28.99 -11.57 -5.66
CA ALA A 140 -28.55 -12.70 -6.46
C ALA A 140 -28.69 -12.32 -7.94
N GLN A 141 -27.64 -12.58 -8.71
CA GLN A 141 -27.65 -12.35 -10.15
C GLN A 141 -27.46 -13.69 -10.83
N ASP A 142 -28.42 -14.03 -11.68
CA ASP A 142 -28.30 -15.11 -12.65
C ASP A 142 -27.63 -14.55 -13.91
N GLY A 143 -26.77 -15.35 -14.55
CA GLY A 143 -26.12 -14.98 -15.81
C GLY A 143 -24.58 -14.97 -15.74
N PRO A 144 -23.94 -14.44 -16.80
CA PRO A 144 -22.49 -14.37 -16.88
C PRO A 144 -21.89 -13.58 -15.74
N ARG A 145 -20.70 -14.00 -15.31
CA ARG A 145 -19.92 -13.38 -14.24
C ARG A 145 -18.76 -12.64 -14.86
N ARG A 146 -18.51 -11.42 -14.40
CA ARG A 146 -17.28 -10.73 -14.77
C ARG A 146 -16.08 -11.37 -14.08
N VAL A 147 -14.98 -11.38 -14.82
CA VAL A 147 -13.68 -11.87 -14.35
C VAL A 147 -12.66 -10.79 -14.62
N LEU A 148 -11.87 -10.45 -13.61
CA LEU A 148 -10.71 -9.56 -13.75
C LEU A 148 -9.44 -10.39 -13.57
N LEU A 149 -8.55 -10.33 -14.54
CA LEU A 149 -7.22 -10.93 -14.47
C LEU A 149 -6.19 -9.81 -14.52
N ALA A 150 -5.34 -9.71 -13.50
CA ALA A 150 -4.34 -8.65 -13.43
C ALA A 150 -2.97 -9.22 -13.12
N HIS A 151 -1.93 -8.72 -13.79
CA HIS A 151 -0.54 -8.98 -13.40
C HIS A 151 0.10 -7.67 -12.94
N ALA A 152 0.80 -7.72 -11.80
CA ALA A 152 1.26 -6.52 -11.12
C ALA A 152 2.57 -5.93 -11.64
N GLY A 153 3.31 -6.66 -12.49
CA GLY A 153 4.45 -6.11 -13.24
C GLY A 153 5.63 -5.63 -12.38
N ALA A 154 6.19 -6.51 -11.54
CA ALA A 154 7.34 -6.15 -10.69
C ALA A 154 8.72 -6.49 -11.28
N ALA A 155 8.77 -7.32 -12.32
CA ALA A 155 10.03 -7.64 -12.99
C ALA A 155 10.42 -6.52 -13.99
N PRO A 156 11.71 -6.38 -14.33
CA PRO A 156 12.20 -5.31 -15.22
C PRO A 156 11.49 -5.25 -16.58
N ASP A 157 11.17 -6.41 -17.17
CA ASP A 157 10.56 -6.50 -18.52
C ASP A 157 9.07 -6.83 -18.50
N LEU A 158 8.42 -6.72 -17.33
CA LEU A 158 7.00 -7.03 -17.17
C LEU A 158 6.20 -5.77 -16.85
N GLU A 159 5.51 -5.28 -17.86
CA GLU A 159 4.50 -4.24 -17.68
C GLU A 159 3.27 -4.79 -16.94
N PRO A 160 2.65 -4.00 -16.05
CA PRO A 160 1.40 -4.36 -15.42
C PRO A 160 0.26 -4.29 -16.43
N TRP A 161 -0.69 -5.21 -16.32
CA TRP A 161 -1.87 -5.25 -17.21
C TRP A 161 -3.09 -5.78 -16.49
N LEU A 162 -4.27 -5.39 -16.99
CA LEU A 162 -5.56 -5.81 -16.51
C LEU A 162 -6.43 -6.24 -17.69
N LEU A 163 -7.00 -7.44 -17.60
CA LEU A 163 -7.99 -7.96 -18.52
C LEU A 163 -9.34 -8.12 -17.82
N GLU A 164 -10.41 -7.82 -18.53
CA GLU A 164 -11.79 -8.15 -18.15
C GLU A 164 -12.39 -9.13 -19.16
N ALA A 165 -13.21 -10.07 -18.68
CA ALA A 165 -14.02 -10.96 -19.49
C ALA A 165 -15.34 -11.28 -18.77
N GLU A 166 -16.30 -11.85 -19.50
CA GLU A 166 -17.49 -12.46 -18.92
C GLU A 166 -17.46 -13.98 -19.15
N VAL A 167 -17.73 -14.76 -18.10
CA VAL A 167 -17.82 -16.22 -18.18
C VAL A 167 -19.21 -16.68 -17.76
N ALA A 168 -19.79 -17.62 -18.50
CA ALA A 168 -21.08 -18.20 -18.13
C ALA A 168 -20.91 -19.21 -16.99
N ASP A 169 -19.85 -20.02 -17.05
CA ASP A 169 -19.45 -20.94 -16.00
C ASP A 169 -18.07 -20.56 -15.43
N PRO A 170 -17.96 -20.19 -14.13
CA PRO A 170 -16.64 -19.95 -13.53
C PRO A 170 -15.72 -21.17 -13.54
N GLY A 171 -16.23 -22.38 -13.81
CA GLY A 171 -15.44 -23.58 -14.10
C GLY A 171 -14.48 -23.43 -15.29
N GLU A 172 -14.81 -22.56 -16.25
CA GLU A 172 -13.96 -22.25 -17.41
C GLU A 172 -12.58 -21.71 -16.99
N LEU A 173 -12.50 -21.03 -15.84
CA LEU A 173 -11.26 -20.47 -15.30
C LEU A 173 -10.22 -21.54 -14.89
N LEU A 174 -10.64 -22.80 -14.73
CA LEU A 174 -9.70 -23.90 -14.51
C LEU A 174 -8.78 -24.10 -15.73
N GLY A 175 -9.24 -23.72 -16.93
CA GLY A 175 -8.53 -23.82 -18.20
C GLY A 175 -7.57 -22.67 -18.53
N LEU A 176 -7.43 -21.67 -17.65
CA LEU A 176 -6.47 -20.58 -17.84
C LEU A 176 -5.04 -21.13 -18.00
N ASP A 177 -4.22 -20.46 -18.82
CA ASP A 177 -2.78 -20.74 -18.85
C ASP A 177 -2.13 -20.16 -17.59
N TRP A 178 -2.11 -20.96 -16.52
CA TRP A 178 -1.51 -20.63 -15.23
C TRP A 178 -0.02 -20.30 -15.34
N GLY A 179 0.68 -20.93 -16.30
CA GLY A 179 2.08 -20.60 -16.57
C GLY A 179 2.21 -19.20 -17.20
N ALA A 180 1.29 -18.82 -18.10
CA ALA A 180 1.24 -17.50 -18.70
C ALA A 180 0.93 -16.42 -17.66
N LEU A 181 0.00 -16.70 -16.76
CA LEU A 181 -0.29 -15.84 -15.61
C LEU A 181 0.97 -15.63 -14.76
N ALA A 182 1.65 -16.71 -14.35
CA ALA A 182 2.83 -16.63 -13.48
C ALA A 182 3.99 -15.84 -14.11
N ARG A 183 4.16 -15.89 -15.44
CA ARG A 183 5.20 -15.13 -16.16
C ARG A 183 4.71 -13.78 -16.72
N GLY A 184 3.47 -13.38 -16.45
CA GLY A 184 2.90 -12.11 -16.90
C GLY A 184 2.62 -11.99 -18.41
N SER A 185 2.45 -13.11 -19.13
CA SER A 185 2.19 -13.09 -20.58
C SER A 185 0.74 -12.76 -20.93
N ARG A 186 0.43 -11.47 -21.09
CA ARG A 186 -0.94 -10.98 -21.40
C ARG A 186 -1.58 -11.70 -22.58
N ALA A 187 -0.85 -11.84 -23.70
CA ALA A 187 -1.39 -12.42 -24.93
C ALA A 187 -1.80 -13.89 -24.77
N LEU A 188 -1.00 -14.69 -24.07
CA LEU A 188 -1.30 -16.12 -23.83
C LEU A 188 -2.43 -16.28 -22.81
N VAL A 189 -2.48 -15.43 -21.78
CA VAL A 189 -3.61 -15.40 -20.85
C VAL A 189 -4.90 -15.06 -21.58
N ALA A 190 -4.93 -14.00 -22.39
CA ALA A 190 -6.09 -13.62 -23.18
C ALA A 190 -6.52 -14.72 -24.16
N ALA A 191 -5.58 -15.43 -24.78
CA ALA A 191 -5.89 -16.57 -25.65
C ALA A 191 -6.52 -17.75 -24.89
N SER A 192 -6.23 -17.92 -23.60
CA SER A 192 -6.84 -18.95 -22.74
C SER A 192 -8.19 -18.55 -22.14
N LEU A 193 -8.64 -17.31 -22.33
CA LEU A 193 -9.92 -16.79 -21.86
C LEU A 193 -10.64 -16.02 -22.98
N PRO A 194 -11.42 -16.71 -23.83
CA PRO A 194 -12.14 -16.08 -24.94
C PRO A 194 -13.00 -14.90 -24.47
N GLY A 195 -12.95 -13.78 -25.18
CA GLY A 195 -13.67 -12.55 -24.82
C GLY A 195 -12.91 -11.63 -23.86
N ALA A 196 -11.73 -12.04 -23.37
CA ALA A 196 -10.87 -11.16 -22.58
C ALA A 196 -10.39 -9.95 -23.41
N HIS A 197 -10.51 -8.77 -22.82
CA HIS A 197 -10.08 -7.49 -23.38
C HIS A 197 -9.42 -6.63 -22.30
N ASP A 198 -8.63 -5.65 -22.72
CA ASP A 198 -8.01 -4.71 -21.79
C ASP A 198 -9.07 -3.93 -21.02
N ALA A 199 -8.82 -3.74 -19.72
CA ALA A 199 -9.73 -3.00 -18.85
C ALA A 199 -9.02 -1.82 -18.16
N GLU A 200 -9.82 -0.84 -17.75
CA GLU A 200 -9.32 0.34 -17.07
C GLU A 200 -8.85 0.03 -15.64
N PRO A 201 -7.87 0.79 -15.11
CA PRO A 201 -7.44 0.66 -13.72
C PRO A 201 -8.61 0.70 -12.75
N THR A 202 -8.62 -0.28 -11.85
CA THR A 202 -9.77 -0.61 -11.01
C THR A 202 -9.37 -0.70 -9.55
N LEU A 203 -10.15 -0.10 -8.67
CA LEU A 203 -9.94 -0.11 -7.22
C LEU A 203 -10.81 -1.16 -6.54
N LEU A 204 -10.17 -2.05 -5.78
CA LEU A 204 -10.83 -3.09 -5.00
C LEU A 204 -10.84 -2.70 -3.52
N VAL A 205 -12.01 -2.41 -2.95
CA VAL A 205 -12.17 -2.02 -1.54
C VAL A 205 -12.63 -3.23 -0.73
N CYS A 206 -11.87 -3.60 0.30
CA CYS A 206 -12.16 -4.80 1.08
C CYS A 206 -13.38 -4.59 1.99
N THR A 207 -14.40 -5.44 1.84
CA THR A 207 -15.67 -5.34 2.60
C THR A 207 -16.09 -6.63 3.32
N ASN A 208 -15.19 -7.62 3.42
CA ASN A 208 -15.49 -8.90 4.03
C ASN A 208 -15.57 -8.82 5.58
N GLY A 209 -16.77 -8.51 6.07
CA GLY A 209 -17.11 -8.41 7.50
C GLY A 209 -17.08 -9.74 8.27
N ARG A 210 -17.22 -10.87 7.59
CA ARG A 210 -17.11 -12.20 8.22
C ARG A 210 -15.66 -12.57 8.51
N ARG A 211 -14.72 -12.02 7.74
CA ARG A 211 -13.29 -12.14 8.03
C ARG A 211 -12.87 -11.20 9.17
N ASP A 212 -13.26 -9.94 9.08
CA ASP A 212 -13.07 -8.96 10.16
C ASP A 212 -14.12 -7.84 10.02
N VAL A 213 -14.74 -7.45 11.14
CA VAL A 213 -15.81 -6.44 11.16
C VAL A 213 -15.34 -5.08 10.65
N CYS A 214 -14.07 -4.72 10.85
CA CYS A 214 -13.51 -3.43 10.41
C CYS A 214 -13.61 -3.25 8.89
N CYS A 215 -13.41 -4.32 8.12
CA CYS A 215 -13.54 -4.30 6.67
C CYS A 215 -14.96 -3.92 6.23
N ALA A 216 -15.99 -4.50 6.85
CA ALA A 216 -17.36 -4.21 6.46
C ALA A 216 -17.80 -2.82 6.92
N VAL A 217 -17.51 -2.48 8.19
CA VAL A 217 -17.98 -1.23 8.80
C VAL A 217 -17.38 -0.02 8.10
N ARG A 218 -16.06 -0.02 7.85
CA ARG A 218 -15.39 1.11 7.23
C ARG A 218 -15.32 1.02 5.70
N GLY A 219 -15.17 -0.19 5.16
CA GLY A 219 -14.96 -0.40 3.73
C GLY A 219 -16.22 -0.32 2.86
N ARG A 220 -17.40 -0.71 3.35
CA ARG A 220 -18.63 -0.66 2.54
C ARG A 220 -19.08 0.77 2.24
N PRO A 221 -19.18 1.68 3.24
CA PRO A 221 -19.38 3.10 2.97
C PRO A 221 -18.38 3.67 1.97
N LEU A 222 -17.09 3.38 2.14
CA LEU A 222 -16.04 3.85 1.25
C LEU A 222 -16.25 3.36 -0.19
N ALA A 223 -16.54 2.07 -0.37
CA ALA A 223 -16.81 1.48 -1.69
C ALA A 223 -18.03 2.12 -2.36
N ALA A 224 -19.10 2.40 -1.59
CA ALA A 224 -20.29 3.06 -2.08
C ALA A 224 -20.01 4.52 -2.49
N ALA A 225 -19.26 5.28 -1.69
CA ALA A 225 -18.85 6.63 -2.01
C ALA A 225 -17.98 6.67 -3.28
N ALA A 226 -16.97 5.80 -3.34
CA ALA A 226 -16.06 5.65 -4.47
C ALA A 226 -16.79 5.29 -5.78
N ALA A 227 -17.80 4.42 -5.72
CA ALA A 227 -18.59 4.04 -6.89
C ALA A 227 -19.42 5.20 -7.46
N ARG A 228 -19.75 6.23 -6.66
CA ARG A 228 -20.37 7.47 -7.15
C ARG A 228 -19.38 8.34 -7.93
N VAL A 229 -18.11 8.34 -7.51
CA VAL A 229 -17.04 9.15 -8.13
C VAL A 229 -16.53 8.51 -9.43
N ALA A 230 -16.35 7.19 -9.45
CA ALA A 230 -15.92 6.45 -10.64
C ALA A 230 -16.77 5.20 -10.87
N PRO A 231 -18.00 5.34 -11.40
CA PRO A 231 -18.84 4.21 -11.74
C PRO A 231 -18.11 3.20 -12.64
N GLY A 232 -18.24 1.91 -12.33
CA GLY A 232 -17.63 0.83 -13.10
C GLY A 232 -16.20 0.47 -12.69
N ARG A 233 -15.43 1.40 -12.11
CA ARG A 233 -14.00 1.22 -11.76
C ARG A 233 -13.75 0.87 -10.29
N VAL A 234 -14.82 0.61 -9.53
CA VAL A 234 -14.74 0.28 -8.09
C VAL A 234 -15.54 -0.98 -7.82
N TRP A 235 -14.93 -1.86 -7.02
CA TRP A 235 -15.54 -3.10 -6.56
C TRP A 235 -15.42 -3.24 -5.06
N GLU A 236 -16.45 -3.81 -4.44
CA GLU A 236 -16.25 -4.49 -3.17
C GLU A 236 -15.50 -5.78 -3.42
N VAL A 237 -14.52 -6.10 -2.57
CA VAL A 237 -13.72 -7.33 -2.68
C VAL A 237 -13.71 -8.11 -1.38
N SER A 238 -13.62 -9.43 -1.52
CA SER A 238 -13.29 -10.36 -0.44
C SER A 238 -11.94 -10.00 0.21
N HIS A 239 -11.58 -10.68 1.31
CA HIS A 239 -10.48 -10.23 2.14
C HIS A 239 -9.11 -10.11 1.43
N THR A 240 -8.58 -8.89 1.41
CA THR A 240 -7.26 -8.55 0.84
C THR A 240 -6.10 -8.65 1.85
N GLY A 241 -6.41 -8.71 3.16
CA GLY A 241 -5.41 -8.63 4.23
C GLY A 241 -5.28 -7.22 4.81
N GLY A 242 -4.81 -7.13 6.06
CA GLY A 242 -4.52 -5.85 6.73
C GLY A 242 -5.75 -5.13 7.28
N HIS A 243 -6.78 -5.84 7.76
CA HIS A 243 -7.99 -5.22 8.31
C HIS A 243 -7.77 -4.32 9.53
N ARG A 244 -6.63 -4.47 10.23
CA ARG A 244 -6.15 -3.51 11.24
C ARG A 244 -5.81 -2.12 10.67
N PHE A 245 -5.71 -1.99 9.36
CA PHE A 245 -5.51 -0.74 8.64
C PHE A 245 -6.75 -0.37 7.81
N ALA A 246 -7.93 -0.91 8.16
CA ALA A 246 -9.15 -0.66 7.40
C ALA A 246 -9.57 0.83 7.44
N PRO A 247 -10.10 1.39 6.34
CA PRO A 247 -10.35 0.73 5.05
C PRO A 247 -9.09 0.39 4.26
N THR A 248 -9.05 -0.80 3.68
CA THR A 248 -7.96 -1.22 2.80
C THR A 248 -8.45 -1.39 1.37
N ALA A 249 -7.57 -1.06 0.42
CA ALA A 249 -7.84 -1.25 -1.00
C ALA A 249 -6.62 -1.76 -1.76
N VAL A 250 -6.87 -2.34 -2.94
CA VAL A 250 -5.86 -2.74 -3.92
C VAL A 250 -6.20 -2.07 -5.25
N LEU A 251 -5.26 -1.33 -5.83
CA LEU A 251 -5.37 -0.73 -7.15
C LEU A 251 -4.74 -1.65 -8.20
N LEU A 252 -5.56 -2.08 -9.14
CA LEU A 252 -5.13 -2.85 -10.31
C LEU A 252 -4.83 -1.94 -11.49
N PRO A 253 -3.88 -2.29 -12.37
CA PRO A 253 -3.14 -3.56 -12.36
C PRO A 253 -1.92 -3.61 -11.43
N TRP A 254 -1.38 -2.47 -10.98
CA TRP A 254 -0.07 -2.39 -10.31
C TRP A 254 0.07 -3.17 -9.00
N GLY A 255 -1.04 -3.63 -8.42
CA GLY A 255 -1.07 -4.29 -7.13
C GLY A 255 -0.67 -3.33 -6.00
N GLN A 256 -0.80 -2.02 -6.20
CA GLN A 256 -0.56 -1.02 -5.17
C GLN A 256 -1.64 -1.17 -4.09
N THR A 257 -1.22 -1.26 -2.84
CA THR A 257 -2.16 -1.47 -1.73
C THR A 257 -2.18 -0.29 -0.79
N TYR A 258 -3.36 0.00 -0.26
CA TYR A 258 -3.61 1.16 0.58
C TYR A 258 -4.21 0.77 1.93
N ALA A 259 -3.89 1.58 2.93
CA ALA A 259 -4.38 1.59 4.30
C ALA A 259 -5.17 2.88 4.56
N ARG A 260 -6.09 2.84 5.53
CA ARG A 260 -6.75 4.02 6.13
C ARG A 260 -7.34 4.99 5.10
N LEU A 261 -7.86 4.45 4.00
CA LEU A 261 -8.43 5.30 2.94
C LEU A 261 -9.75 5.92 3.38
N ASP A 262 -9.89 7.22 3.15
CA ASP A 262 -11.16 7.94 3.24
C ASP A 262 -11.74 8.29 1.86
N GLU A 263 -12.89 8.96 1.83
CA GLU A 263 -13.58 9.29 0.58
C GLU A 263 -12.73 10.18 -0.33
N GLN A 264 -12.00 11.14 0.26
CA GLN A 264 -11.14 12.07 -0.48
C GLN A 264 -9.93 11.34 -1.08
N GLY A 265 -9.26 10.51 -0.29
CA GLY A 265 -8.15 9.67 -0.70
C GLY A 265 -8.53 8.73 -1.84
N VAL A 266 -9.72 8.12 -1.78
CA VAL A 266 -10.20 7.28 -2.90
C VAL A 266 -10.45 8.09 -4.16
N ALA A 267 -11.04 9.28 -4.06
CA ALA A 267 -11.22 10.14 -5.23
C ALA A 267 -9.87 10.48 -5.88
N TRP A 268 -8.86 10.82 -5.08
CA TRP A 268 -7.49 11.07 -5.56
C TRP A 268 -6.86 9.83 -6.23
N VAL A 269 -6.99 8.64 -5.63
CA VAL A 269 -6.50 7.37 -6.21
C VAL A 269 -7.17 7.09 -7.57
N LEU A 270 -8.48 7.25 -7.66
CA LEU A 270 -9.24 6.97 -8.88
C LEU A 270 -8.90 7.95 -10.01
N GLU A 271 -8.60 9.21 -9.68
CA GLU A 271 -8.13 10.21 -10.64
C GLU A 271 -6.72 9.88 -11.13
N ALA A 272 -5.75 9.82 -10.21
CA ALA A 272 -4.34 9.60 -10.52
C ALA A 272 -4.09 8.29 -11.29
N SER A 273 -4.85 7.23 -10.96
CA SER A 273 -4.70 5.93 -11.59
C SER A 273 -5.03 5.92 -13.09
N ARG A 274 -5.79 6.88 -13.62
CA ARG A 274 -6.09 6.97 -15.07
C ARG A 274 -4.82 7.10 -15.91
N THR A 275 -3.78 7.73 -15.36
CA THR A 275 -2.50 7.96 -16.03
C THR A 275 -1.37 7.14 -15.41
N GLY A 276 -1.69 6.14 -14.59
CA GLY A 276 -0.70 5.26 -13.96
C GLY A 276 -0.01 5.83 -12.72
N HIS A 277 -0.64 6.79 -12.05
CA HIS A 277 -0.09 7.44 -10.86
C HIS A 277 -0.84 7.06 -9.58
N THR A 278 -0.19 7.27 -8.44
CA THR A 278 -0.78 7.36 -7.11
C THR A 278 -0.73 8.82 -6.64
N PRO A 279 -1.70 9.31 -5.86
CA PRO A 279 -1.65 10.67 -5.34
C PRO A 279 -0.48 10.88 -4.37
N ALA A 280 0.09 12.09 -4.39
CA ALA A 280 1.24 12.46 -3.56
C ALA A 280 0.87 12.48 -2.07
N GLU A 281 -0.37 12.83 -1.75
CA GLU A 281 -0.95 12.92 -0.42
C GLU A 281 -1.03 11.57 0.31
N LEU A 282 -1.04 10.47 -0.45
CA LEU A 282 -1.06 9.11 0.10
C LEU A 282 0.30 8.43 0.09
N LEU A 283 1.36 9.14 -0.32
CA LEU A 283 2.72 8.67 -0.09
C LEU A 283 3.02 8.72 1.41
N GLY A 284 3.96 7.90 1.86
CA GLY A 284 4.33 7.84 3.26
C GLY A 284 3.75 6.63 4.00
N PRO A 285 4.17 6.45 5.26
CA PRO A 285 3.96 5.21 6.01
C PRO A 285 2.52 4.99 6.45
N LEU A 286 1.64 5.99 6.43
CA LEU A 286 0.28 5.84 6.95
C LEU A 286 -0.67 5.14 5.99
N HIS A 287 -0.56 5.44 4.68
CA HIS A 287 -1.50 4.99 3.66
C HIS A 287 -0.88 3.97 2.70
N ASP A 288 0.39 4.13 2.33
CA ASP A 288 1.05 3.21 1.40
C ASP A 288 1.46 1.92 2.13
N ARG A 289 0.89 0.80 1.69
CA ARG A 289 1.22 -0.53 2.24
C ARG A 289 2.28 -1.26 1.42
N GLY A 290 2.58 -0.74 0.23
CA GLY A 290 3.46 -1.32 -0.77
C GLY A 290 2.72 -2.07 -1.88
N ARG A 291 3.49 -2.46 -2.90
CA ARG A 291 3.02 -3.27 -4.03
C ARG A 291 3.03 -4.77 -3.70
N SER A 292 1.90 -5.43 -3.88
CA SER A 292 1.69 -6.87 -3.66
C SER A 292 2.72 -7.83 -4.26
N PRO A 293 3.31 -7.62 -5.47
CA PRO A 293 4.29 -8.57 -6.00
C PRO A 293 5.62 -8.60 -5.24
N LEU A 294 5.90 -7.62 -4.38
CA LEU A 294 7.16 -7.50 -3.67
C LEU A 294 7.12 -8.21 -2.31
N ALA A 295 8.28 -8.69 -1.85
CA ALA A 295 8.45 -9.16 -0.48
C ALA A 295 8.31 -7.99 0.53
N PRO A 296 7.94 -8.23 1.81
CA PRO A 296 7.69 -7.16 2.78
C PRO A 296 8.79 -6.10 2.91
N ALA A 297 10.06 -6.51 2.95
CA ALA A 297 11.18 -5.56 2.99
C ALA A 297 11.31 -4.75 1.69
N ALA A 298 11.08 -5.37 0.53
CA ALA A 298 11.11 -4.69 -0.76
C ALA A 298 9.93 -3.72 -0.95
N GLN A 299 8.73 -4.09 -0.47
CA GLN A 299 7.59 -3.19 -0.37
C GLN A 299 7.95 -1.94 0.44
N CYS A 300 8.50 -2.12 1.65
CA CYS A 300 8.91 -1.01 2.50
C CYS A 300 9.98 -0.13 1.84
N ALA A 301 11.00 -0.74 1.23
CA ALA A 301 12.05 -0.01 0.54
C ALA A 301 11.52 0.82 -0.64
N GLU A 302 10.70 0.23 -1.51
CA GLU A 302 10.13 0.93 -2.67
C GLU A 302 9.24 2.09 -2.22
N SER A 303 8.33 1.85 -1.27
CA SER A 303 7.44 2.87 -0.71
C SER A 303 8.19 4.00 0.00
N HIS A 304 9.26 3.67 0.74
CA HIS A 304 10.10 4.67 1.39
C HIS A 304 10.81 5.57 0.37
N VAL A 305 11.43 5.00 -0.67
CA VAL A 305 12.05 5.77 -1.76
C VAL A 305 11.00 6.61 -2.48
N ARG A 306 9.82 6.04 -2.73
CA ARG A 306 8.70 6.73 -3.36
C ARG A 306 8.32 8.00 -2.60
N ALA A 307 8.15 7.90 -1.29
CA ALA A 307 7.81 9.03 -0.43
C ALA A 307 8.94 10.09 -0.39
N GLN A 308 10.20 9.66 -0.30
CA GLN A 308 11.35 10.58 -0.27
C GLN A 308 11.49 11.41 -1.56
N LEU A 309 11.10 10.86 -2.71
CA LEU A 309 11.19 11.53 -4.01
C LEU A 309 9.91 12.26 -4.42
N GLY A 310 8.79 12.05 -3.72
CA GLY A 310 7.47 12.47 -4.21
C GLY A 310 7.07 11.74 -5.50
N GLU A 311 7.58 10.53 -5.71
CA GLU A 311 7.44 9.79 -6.96
C GLU A 311 6.03 9.20 -7.08
N THR A 312 5.23 9.69 -8.02
CA THR A 312 3.81 9.29 -8.13
C THR A 312 3.56 8.23 -9.19
N HIS A 313 4.46 8.02 -10.16
CA HIS A 313 4.24 7.04 -11.22
C HIS A 313 4.41 5.62 -10.67
N LEU A 314 3.37 4.79 -10.76
CA LEU A 314 3.37 3.47 -10.10
C LEU A 314 4.38 2.50 -10.71
N ALA A 315 4.73 2.69 -11.98
CA ALA A 315 5.68 1.86 -12.71
C ALA A 315 7.09 2.48 -12.83
N SER A 316 7.41 3.59 -12.15
CA SER A 316 8.75 4.21 -12.25
C SER A 316 9.82 3.55 -11.38
N LEU A 317 9.43 2.89 -10.28
CA LEU A 317 10.35 2.24 -9.35
C LEU A 317 10.33 0.70 -9.48
N ARG A 318 11.46 0.08 -9.17
CA ARG A 318 11.63 -1.37 -9.07
C ARG A 318 12.52 -1.72 -7.89
N ALA A 319 11.98 -2.42 -6.91
CA ALA A 319 12.78 -3.01 -5.83
C ALA A 319 13.33 -4.39 -6.19
N SER A 320 14.59 -4.64 -5.86
CA SER A 320 15.23 -5.95 -5.96
C SER A 320 14.67 -6.93 -4.93
N THR A 321 14.97 -8.22 -5.12
CA THR A 321 14.83 -9.20 -4.03
C THR A 321 15.66 -8.75 -2.82
N PRO A 322 15.13 -8.77 -1.59
CA PRO A 322 15.88 -8.41 -0.40
C PRO A 322 17.06 -9.35 -0.17
N THR A 323 18.24 -8.79 0.11
CA THR A 323 19.44 -9.53 0.50
C THR A 323 19.56 -9.47 2.03
N PRO A 324 19.59 -10.60 2.75
CA PRO A 324 19.72 -10.58 4.21
C PRO A 324 20.99 -9.86 4.68
N SER A 325 20.87 -9.08 5.76
CA SER A 325 21.98 -8.44 6.47
C SER A 325 22.04 -8.91 7.92
N SER A 326 22.89 -8.29 8.76
CA SER A 326 23.06 -8.62 10.18
C SER A 326 21.77 -8.53 11.02
N ASP A 327 20.92 -7.56 10.71
CA ASP A 327 19.78 -7.09 11.52
C ASP A 327 18.54 -6.78 10.69
N GLY A 328 18.59 -7.04 9.38
CA GLY A 328 17.52 -6.73 8.44
C GLY A 328 17.78 -7.29 7.06
N ALA A 329 17.45 -6.49 6.04
CA ALA A 329 17.76 -6.79 4.66
C ALA A 329 18.06 -5.53 3.86
N ASP A 330 18.98 -5.65 2.90
CA ASP A 330 19.28 -4.61 1.93
C ASP A 330 18.47 -4.83 0.65
N VAL A 331 17.90 -3.75 0.13
CA VAL A 331 17.13 -3.71 -1.11
C VAL A 331 17.70 -2.62 -2.01
N VAL A 332 17.90 -2.93 -3.29
CA VAL A 332 18.20 -1.91 -4.30
C VAL A 332 16.89 -1.49 -4.94
N VAL A 333 16.58 -0.20 -4.89
CA VAL A 333 15.45 0.40 -5.59
C VAL A 333 16.01 1.16 -6.80
N GLY A 334 15.61 0.77 -8.00
CA GLY A 334 15.96 1.47 -9.24
C GLY A 334 14.80 2.31 -9.75
N HIS A 335 15.11 3.46 -10.36
CA HIS A 335 14.17 4.26 -11.12
C HIS A 335 14.35 4.03 -12.63
N THR A 336 13.28 4.13 -13.40
CA THR A 336 13.27 4.05 -14.88
C THR A 336 14.16 5.08 -15.59
N ASP A 337 14.67 6.09 -14.87
CA ASP A 337 15.58 7.12 -15.41
C ASP A 337 17.06 6.80 -15.18
N GLY A 338 17.35 5.63 -14.59
CA GLY A 338 18.70 5.15 -14.30
C GLY A 338 19.21 5.44 -12.90
N ARG A 339 18.53 6.25 -12.09
CA ARG A 339 18.88 6.44 -10.68
C ARG A 339 18.63 5.16 -9.87
N SER A 340 19.41 4.96 -8.81
CA SER A 340 19.18 3.84 -7.88
C SER A 340 19.61 4.17 -6.45
N TRP A 341 18.96 3.52 -5.49
CA TRP A 341 19.18 3.69 -4.07
C TRP A 341 19.37 2.34 -3.40
N ARG A 342 20.33 2.25 -2.48
CA ARG A 342 20.40 1.14 -1.53
C ARG A 342 19.61 1.52 -0.29
N VAL A 343 18.65 0.68 0.06
CA VAL A 343 17.78 0.86 1.21
C VAL A 343 18.01 -0.29 2.17
N HIS A 344 18.37 0.03 3.40
CA HIS A 344 18.44 -0.95 4.48
C HIS A 344 17.10 -0.98 5.22
N VAL A 345 16.53 -2.16 5.38
CA VAL A 345 15.22 -2.35 6.00
C VAL A 345 15.32 -3.28 7.19
N VAL A 346 14.92 -2.78 8.36
CA VAL A 346 14.82 -3.56 9.60
C VAL A 346 13.36 -3.75 9.99
N ARG A 347 13.07 -4.83 10.72
CA ARG A 347 11.74 -5.07 11.28
C ARG A 347 11.82 -5.03 12.80
N VAL A 348 11.30 -3.96 13.39
CA VAL A 348 11.52 -3.62 14.81
C VAL A 348 10.22 -3.59 15.61
N PRO A 349 10.26 -3.94 16.91
CA PRO A 349 9.10 -3.81 17.79
C PRO A 349 8.83 -2.36 18.19
N THR A 350 7.55 -2.00 18.28
CA THR A 350 7.13 -0.65 18.69
C THR A 350 6.79 -0.55 20.18
N ALA A 351 7.11 -1.59 20.98
CA ALA A 351 6.71 -1.74 22.38
C ALA A 351 5.19 -1.69 22.66
N ARG A 352 4.35 -1.77 21.62
CA ARG A 352 2.89 -1.80 21.72
C ARG A 352 2.38 -3.23 21.54
N VAL A 353 1.27 -3.52 22.21
CA VAL A 353 0.53 -4.77 22.03
C VAL A 353 -0.85 -4.44 21.48
N ARG A 354 -1.17 -4.99 20.31
CA ARG A 354 -2.45 -4.74 19.62
C ARG A 354 -3.00 -5.99 18.97
N PRO A 355 -4.33 -6.14 18.92
CA PRO A 355 -4.95 -7.24 18.18
C PRO A 355 -4.73 -7.03 16.69
N GLU A 356 -4.20 -8.02 15.98
CA GLU A 356 -4.12 -7.94 14.52
C GLU A 356 -5.48 -8.09 13.83
N SER A 357 -6.53 -8.52 14.56
CA SER A 357 -7.90 -8.73 14.10
C SER A 357 -8.88 -8.56 15.26
N CYS A 358 -10.08 -8.06 14.98
CA CYS A 358 -11.13 -7.91 15.99
C CYS A 358 -11.41 -9.21 16.74
N GLY A 359 -11.52 -9.11 18.07
CA GLY A 359 -11.76 -10.24 18.96
C GLY A 359 -10.57 -11.21 19.12
N LYS A 360 -9.38 -10.89 18.59
CA LYS A 360 -8.15 -11.66 18.84
C LYS A 360 -7.34 -11.07 19.99
N LYS A 361 -6.51 -11.90 20.60
CA LYS A 361 -5.52 -11.46 21.59
C LYS A 361 -4.51 -10.53 20.91
N GLY A 362 -4.08 -9.49 21.63
CA GLY A 362 -3.02 -8.62 21.18
C GLY A 362 -1.68 -9.33 21.01
N ILE A 363 -0.92 -8.91 20.02
CA ILE A 363 0.47 -9.32 19.78
C ILE A 363 1.37 -8.09 19.80
N GLU A 364 2.68 -8.30 19.97
CA GLU A 364 3.66 -7.25 19.79
C GLU A 364 3.58 -6.68 18.36
N VAL A 365 3.47 -5.35 18.28
CA VAL A 365 3.44 -4.63 17.01
C VAL A 365 4.86 -4.50 16.48
N LEU A 366 5.05 -4.93 15.23
CA LEU A 366 6.32 -4.85 14.50
C LEU A 366 6.14 -3.98 13.26
N GLU A 367 7.10 -3.11 12.99
CA GLU A 367 7.13 -2.22 11.83
C GLU A 367 8.38 -2.45 10.99
N HIS A 368 8.24 -2.23 9.67
CA HIS A 368 9.40 -2.08 8.81
C HIS A 368 9.86 -0.62 8.86
N GLN A 369 11.15 -0.42 9.15
CA GLN A 369 11.81 0.87 9.06
C GLN A 369 12.86 0.79 7.96
N ALA A 370 12.91 1.82 7.12
CA ALA A 370 13.81 1.91 5.99
C ALA A 370 14.74 3.12 6.15
N THR A 371 16.01 2.92 5.82
CA THR A 371 17.04 3.96 5.80
C THR A 371 17.76 3.94 4.47
N LEU A 372 17.91 5.12 3.85
CA LEU A 372 18.72 5.30 2.66
C LEU A 372 20.20 5.22 3.03
N VAL A 373 20.89 4.22 2.49
CA VAL A 373 22.32 3.95 2.76
C VAL A 373 23.18 4.68 1.71
N THR A 374 22.90 5.95 1.43
CA THR A 374 23.56 6.81 0.40
C THR A 374 23.17 6.51 -1.08
N PRO A 375 23.22 7.49 -2.01
CA PRO A 375 22.97 7.26 -3.44
C PRO A 375 24.16 6.52 -4.08
N LEU A 376 23.87 5.69 -5.09
CA LEU A 376 24.87 5.09 -5.96
C LEU A 376 25.45 6.10 -6.96
#